data_AF-A0A9E2V8M3-F1
#
_entry.id   AF-A0A9E2V8M3-F1
#
_cell.length_a   1.000
_cell.length_b   1.000
_cell.length_c   1.000
_cell.angle_alpha   90.00
_cell.angle_beta   90.00
_cell.angle_gamma   90.00
#
_symmetry.space_group_name_H-M   'P 1'
#
loop_
_entity.id
_entity.type
_entity.pdbx_description
1 polymer ?
#
loop_
_entity_poly.entity_id
_entity_poly.type
_entity_poly.pdbx_seq_one_letter_code
_entity_poly.pdbx_strand_id
1 'polypeptide(L)'
;MKSETEEKVKNSAYEIIRCKGSTHYAVSICVCKIVETILLDQRSVLTVSSLLEGEFGISDVCLSLPCVVGKEGVIVRIMPTINEEEAGALRKSAEVLREVIDQVTST
;
A
#
# COMPACT_ATOMS: atom_id res chain seq x y z
N MET A 1 -21.28 7.32 -5.75
CA MET A 1 -20.42 6.62 -6.72
C MET A 1 -19.01 6.36 -6.17
N LYS A 2 -18.28 7.37 -5.64
CA LYS A 2 -16.97 7.14 -4.97
C LYS A 2 -17.04 6.13 -3.80
N SER A 3 -17.99 6.31 -2.87
CA SER A 3 -18.11 5.46 -1.67
C SER A 3 -18.37 3.97 -1.97
N GLU A 4 -19.24 3.66 -2.92
CA GLU A 4 -19.58 2.27 -3.25
C GLU A 4 -18.39 1.52 -3.85
N THR A 5 -17.59 2.18 -4.69
CA THR A 5 -16.37 1.58 -5.25
C THR A 5 -15.31 1.36 -4.17
N GLU A 6 -15.12 2.32 -3.27
CA GLU A 6 -14.19 2.18 -2.15
C GLU A 6 -14.56 1.01 -1.23
N GLU A 7 -15.85 0.86 -0.91
CA GLU A 7 -16.36 -0.21 -0.06
C GLU A 7 -16.18 -1.58 -0.73
N LYS A 8 -16.48 -1.68 -2.03
CA LYS A 8 -16.22 -2.90 -2.80
C LYS A 8 -14.74 -3.26 -2.85
N VAL A 9 -13.86 -2.29 -3.07
CA VAL A 9 -12.40 -2.54 -3.11
C VAL A 9 -11.91 -3.05 -1.76
N LYS A 10 -12.31 -2.39 -0.65
CA LYS A 10 -11.95 -2.81 0.72
C LYS A 10 -12.45 -4.22 1.06
N ASN A 11 -13.67 -4.57 0.63
CA ASN A 11 -14.32 -5.81 1.02
C ASN A 11 -14.13 -7.00 0.06
N SER A 12 -13.62 -6.75 -1.15
CA SER A 12 -13.47 -7.76 -2.20
C SER A 12 -12.72 -9.03 -1.77
N ALA A 13 -11.67 -8.88 -0.94
CA ALA A 13 -10.92 -10.03 -0.42
C ALA A 13 -11.78 -10.91 0.50
N TYR A 14 -12.63 -10.32 1.34
CA TYR A 14 -13.50 -11.07 2.26
C TYR A 14 -14.55 -11.90 1.52
N GLU A 15 -15.09 -11.38 0.42
CA GLU A 15 -16.03 -12.13 -0.42
C GLU A 15 -15.36 -13.37 -1.03
N ILE A 16 -14.13 -13.23 -1.54
CA ILE A 16 -13.38 -14.36 -2.10
C ILE A 16 -13.07 -15.41 -1.02
N ILE A 17 -12.63 -14.96 0.17
CA ILE A 17 -12.38 -15.86 1.31
C ILE A 17 -13.67 -16.58 1.71
N ARG A 18 -14.81 -15.89 1.75
CA ARG A 18 -16.10 -16.51 2.08
C ARG A 18 -16.52 -17.58 1.07
N CYS A 19 -16.26 -17.36 -0.22
CA CYS A 19 -16.68 -18.28 -1.29
C CYS A 19 -15.72 -19.47 -1.49
N LYS A 20 -14.39 -19.22 -1.43
CA LYS A 20 -13.35 -20.20 -1.80
C LYS A 20 -12.46 -20.62 -0.61
N GLY A 21 -12.56 -19.92 0.52
CA GLY A 21 -11.74 -20.15 1.71
C GLY A 21 -10.37 -19.46 1.68
N SER A 22 -9.97 -18.83 0.57
CA SER A 22 -8.64 -18.22 0.45
C SER A 22 -8.46 -17.28 -0.75
N THR A 23 -7.47 -16.37 -0.66
CA THR A 23 -7.07 -15.41 -1.70
C THR A 23 -5.61 -15.64 -2.13
N HIS A 24 -5.41 -16.15 -3.36
CA HIS A 24 -4.06 -16.45 -3.85
C HIS A 24 -3.79 -15.87 -5.24
N TYR A 25 -4.66 -16.14 -6.22
CA TYR A 25 -4.40 -15.76 -7.61
C TYR A 25 -4.23 -14.25 -7.82
N ALA A 26 -5.07 -13.42 -7.20
CA ALA A 26 -4.97 -11.96 -7.33
C ALA A 26 -3.63 -11.45 -6.78
N VAL A 27 -3.22 -11.93 -5.59
CA VAL A 27 -1.94 -11.56 -4.97
C VAL A 27 -0.76 -12.05 -5.81
N SER A 28 -0.81 -13.29 -6.31
CA SER A 28 0.26 -13.83 -7.17
C SER A 28 0.46 -13.00 -8.44
N ILE A 29 -0.62 -12.53 -9.08
CA ILE A 29 -0.52 -11.67 -10.26
C ILE A 29 0.15 -10.33 -9.90
N CYS A 30 -0.21 -9.72 -8.77
CA CYS A 30 0.43 -8.49 -8.29
C CYS A 30 1.93 -8.71 -8.03
N VAL A 31 2.31 -9.81 -7.39
CA VAL A 31 3.72 -10.15 -7.15
C VAL A 31 4.47 -10.33 -8.46
N CYS A 32 3.92 -11.09 -9.42
CA CYS A 32 4.51 -11.24 -10.75
C CYS A 32 4.72 -9.89 -11.43
N LYS A 33 3.76 -8.95 -11.31
CA LYS A 33 3.87 -7.62 -11.91
C LYS A 33 4.99 -6.79 -11.28
N ILE A 34 5.14 -6.83 -9.95
CA ILE A 34 6.22 -6.14 -9.25
C ILE A 34 7.57 -6.72 -9.67
N VAL A 35 7.70 -8.04 -9.69
CA VAL A 35 8.93 -8.73 -10.10
C VAL A 35 9.29 -8.42 -11.55
N GLU A 36 8.33 -8.48 -12.47
CA GLU A 36 8.51 -8.11 -13.87
C GLU A 36 9.01 -6.66 -14.01
N THR A 37 8.41 -5.73 -13.26
CA THR A 37 8.77 -4.31 -13.26
C THR A 37 10.23 -4.10 -12.84
N ILE A 38 10.68 -4.83 -11.81
CA ILE A 38 12.06 -4.79 -11.31
C ILE A 38 13.02 -5.43 -12.32
N LEU A 39 12.73 -6.65 -12.76
CA LEU A 39 13.61 -7.43 -13.66
C LEU A 39 13.84 -6.74 -15.01
N LEU A 40 12.82 -6.07 -15.54
CA LEU A 40 12.87 -5.41 -16.85
C LEU A 40 13.20 -3.91 -16.75
N ASP A 41 13.53 -3.39 -15.56
CA ASP A 41 13.73 -1.96 -15.28
C ASP A 41 12.64 -1.08 -15.91
N GLN A 42 11.36 -1.46 -15.78
CA GLN A 42 10.26 -0.77 -16.49
C GLN A 42 10.04 0.66 -16.00
N ARG A 43 10.58 1.03 -14.83
CA ARG A 43 10.40 2.35 -14.18
C ARG A 43 8.93 2.76 -14.11
N SER A 44 8.08 1.79 -13.76
CA SER A 44 6.62 1.97 -13.71
C SER A 44 6.17 2.52 -12.38
N VAL A 45 5.07 3.27 -12.39
CA VAL A 45 4.43 3.75 -11.16
C VAL A 45 3.58 2.64 -10.57
N LEU A 46 3.94 2.16 -9.38
CA LEU A 46 3.23 1.14 -8.62
C LEU A 46 2.96 1.65 -7.20
N THR A 47 1.79 1.32 -6.65
CA THR A 47 1.48 1.58 -5.24
C THR A 47 2.07 0.46 -4.39
N VAL A 48 3.24 0.70 -3.79
CA VAL A 48 3.95 -0.29 -2.98
C VAL A 48 4.19 0.24 -1.58
N SER A 49 4.19 -0.66 -0.59
CA SER A 49 4.49 -0.30 0.79
C SER A 49 6.00 -0.07 0.95
N SER A 50 6.35 1.06 1.56
CA SER A 50 7.74 1.46 1.80
C SER A 50 7.85 2.27 3.10
N LEU A 51 9.02 2.24 3.74
CA LEU A 51 9.25 2.95 5.00
C LEU A 51 9.18 4.46 4.77
N LEU A 52 8.24 5.14 5.43
CA LEU A 52 8.14 6.59 5.38
C LEU A 52 9.12 7.25 6.36
N GLU A 53 9.75 8.34 5.91
CA GLU A 53 10.82 9.07 6.60
C GLU A 53 10.49 10.57 6.69
N GLY A 54 9.21 10.91 6.79
CA GLY A 54 8.72 12.28 6.94
C GLY A 54 7.65 12.70 5.94
N GLU A 55 7.32 11.87 4.95
CA GLU A 55 6.26 12.16 3.99
C GLU A 55 4.91 12.36 4.69
N PHE A 56 4.23 13.46 4.38
CA PHE A 56 2.96 13.86 5.03
C PHE A 56 3.04 14.04 6.56
N GLY A 57 4.25 14.18 7.12
CA GLY A 57 4.49 14.23 8.57
C GLY A 57 4.49 12.85 9.23
N ILE A 58 4.66 11.78 8.45
CA ILE A 58 4.64 10.39 8.91
C ILE A 58 6.06 9.82 8.79
N SER A 59 6.58 9.25 9.89
CA SER A 59 7.87 8.57 9.95
C SER A 59 7.73 7.18 10.57
N ASP A 60 8.75 6.33 10.42
CA ASP A 60 8.92 5.05 11.15
C ASP A 60 7.77 4.05 10.97
N VAL A 61 7.09 4.11 9.82
CA VAL A 61 6.02 3.17 9.47
C VAL A 61 6.04 2.88 7.97
N CYS A 62 5.76 1.63 7.61
CA CYS A 62 5.64 1.22 6.22
C CYS A 62 4.20 1.43 5.73
N LEU A 63 4.04 2.31 4.73
CA LEU A 63 2.75 2.62 4.12
C LEU A 63 2.85 2.62 2.60
N SER A 64 1.71 2.35 1.96
CA SER A 64 1.60 2.30 0.50
C SER A 64 1.44 3.69 -0.09
N LEU A 65 2.45 4.13 -0.85
CA LEU A 65 2.41 5.34 -1.66
C LEU A 65 2.70 4.99 -3.13
N PRO A 66 2.27 5.83 -4.09
CA PRO A 66 2.67 5.67 -5.48
C PRO A 66 4.19 5.89 -5.60
N CYS A 67 4.89 4.90 -6.12
CA CYS A 67 6.34 4.90 -6.25
C CYS A 67 6.75 4.50 -7.67
N VAL A 68 7.81 5.12 -8.19
CA VAL A 68 8.50 4.65 -9.39
C VAL A 68 9.36 3.45 -8.99
N VAL A 69 9.06 2.29 -9.56
CA VAL A 69 9.78 1.04 -9.29
C VAL A 69 10.56 0.63 -10.54
N GLY A 70 11.84 0.31 -10.35
CA GLY A 70 12.72 -0.24 -11.40
C GLY A 70 13.68 -1.27 -10.83
N LYS A 71 14.81 -1.50 -11.50
CA LYS A 71 15.77 -2.56 -11.12
C LYS A 71 16.36 -2.42 -9.72
N GLU A 72 16.42 -1.19 -9.21
CA GLU A 72 16.95 -0.85 -7.88
C GLU A 72 15.86 -0.89 -6.80
N GLY A 73 14.64 -1.34 -7.15
CA GLY A 73 13.48 -1.27 -6.27
C GLY A 73 12.78 0.07 -6.38
N VAL A 74 12.44 0.68 -5.24
CA VAL A 74 11.80 2.01 -5.19
C VAL A 74 12.84 3.08 -5.51
N ILE A 75 12.69 3.74 -6.67
CA ILE A 75 13.60 4.80 -7.14
C ILE A 75 13.13 6.16 -6.64
N VAL A 76 11.84 6.44 -6.79
CA VAL A 76 11.23 7.73 -6.42
C VAL A 76 9.87 7.48 -5.79
N ARG A 77 9.59 8.15 -4.68
CA ARG A 77 8.24 8.21 -4.10
C ARG A 77 7.53 9.43 -4.67
N ILE A 78 6.32 9.23 -5.16
CA ILE A 78 5.48 10.30 -5.70
C ILE A 78 4.66 10.86 -4.55
N MET A 79 4.76 12.16 -4.32
CA MET A 79 3.93 12.89 -3.37
C MET A 79 2.76 13.54 -4.13
N PRO A 80 1.59 12.90 -4.20
CA PRO A 80 0.42 13.52 -4.80
C PRO A 80 -0.05 14.71 -3.96
N THR A 81 -0.61 15.71 -4.63
CA THR A 81 -1.36 16.76 -3.95
C THR A 81 -2.68 16.15 -3.47
N ILE A 82 -2.81 15.98 -2.16
CA ILE A 82 -4.02 15.49 -1.50
C ILE A 82 -4.66 16.62 -0.69
N ASN A 83 -5.95 16.50 -0.43
CA ASN A 83 -6.65 17.46 0.44
C ASN A 83 -6.43 17.14 1.93
N GLU A 84 -6.86 18.05 2.82
CA GLU A 84 -6.69 17.87 4.27
C GLU A 84 -7.46 16.66 4.84
N GLU A 85 -8.60 16.31 4.25
CA GLU A 85 -9.38 15.13 4.67
C GLU A 85 -8.63 13.84 4.36
N GLU A 86 -8.08 13.73 3.14
CA GLU A 86 -7.24 12.61 2.70
C GLU A 86 -5.93 12.53 3.49
N ALA A 87 -5.30 13.67 3.77
CA ALA A 87 -4.10 13.75 4.61
C ALA A 87 -4.39 13.28 6.05
N GLY A 88 -5.54 13.69 6.62
CA GLY A 88 -6.01 13.23 7.92
C GLY A 88 -6.26 11.72 7.93
N ALA A 89 -6.91 11.18 6.89
CA ALA A 89 -7.16 9.75 6.76
C ALA A 89 -5.85 8.94 6.62
N LEU A 90 -4.86 9.45 5.87
CA LEU A 90 -3.56 8.81 5.72
C LEU A 90 -2.78 8.76 7.04
N ARG A 91 -2.77 9.87 7.80
CA ARG A 91 -2.16 9.91 9.15
C ARG A 91 -2.84 8.93 10.10
N LYS A 92 -4.17 8.85 10.08
CA LYS A 92 -4.91 7.86 10.86
C LYS A 92 -4.53 6.42 10.48
N SER A 93 -4.35 6.12 9.19
CA SER A 93 -3.85 4.80 8.77
C SER A 93 -2.43 4.51 9.28
N ALA A 94 -1.57 5.52 9.34
CA ALA A 94 -0.23 5.40 9.92
C ALA A 94 -0.26 5.08 11.42
N GLU A 95 -1.13 5.78 12.17
CA GLU A 95 -1.31 5.56 13.61
C GLU A 95 -1.77 4.13 13.92
N VAL A 96 -2.78 3.63 13.20
CA VAL A 96 -3.28 2.25 13.38
C VAL A 96 -2.17 1.22 13.14
N LEU A 97 -1.33 1.41 12.11
CA LEU A 97 -0.21 0.51 11.86
C LEU A 97 0.86 0.60 12.95
N ARG A 98 1.16 1.81 13.44
CA ARG A 98 2.12 2.02 14.53
C ARG A 98 1.65 1.32 15.82
N GLU A 99 0.38 1.46 16.18
CA GLU A 99 -0.19 0.76 17.34
C GLU A 99 -0.02 -0.76 17.26
N VAL A 100 -0.25 -1.34 16.08
CA VAL A 100 -0.08 -2.79 15.87
C VAL A 100 1.40 -3.20 15.94
N ILE A 101 2.30 -2.40 15.37
CA ILE A 101 3.76 -2.66 15.43
C ILE A 101 4.25 -2.60 16.88
N ASP A 102 3.79 -1.62 17.65
CA ASP A 102 4.16 -1.44 19.06
C ASP A 102 3.68 -2.61 19.92
N GLN A 103 2.47 -3.14 19.66
CA GLN A 103 1.95 -4.33 20.34
C GLN A 103 2.82 -5.58 20.10
N VAL A 104 3.33 -5.76 18.88
CA VAL A 104 4.17 -6.91 18.52
C VAL A 104 5.60 -6.75 19.06
N THR A 105 6.13 -5.53 19.09
CA THR A 105 7.52 -5.24 19.50
C THR A 105 7.68 -5.12 21.02
N SER A 106 6.59 -4.84 21.74
CA SER A 106 6.59 -4.77 23.22
C SER A 106 6.46 -6.14 23.91
N THR A 107 6.57 -7.24 23.16
CA THR A 107 6.65 -8.63 23.67
C THR A 107 8.06 -9.16 23.54
#